data_AF-A0A7W8UQW4-F1
#
_entry.id   AF-A0A7W8UQW4-F1
#
_cell.length_a   1.000
_cell.length_b   1.000
_cell.length_c   1.000
_cell.angle_alpha   90.00
_cell.angle_beta   90.00
_cell.angle_gamma   90.00
#
_symmetry.space_group_name_H-M   'P 1'
#
loop_
_entity.id
_entity.type
_entity.pdbx_description
1 polymer ?
#
loop_
_entity_poly.entity_id
_entity_poly.type
_entity_poly.pdbx_seq_one_letter_code
_entity_poly.pdbx_strand_id
1 'polypeptide(L)'
;MRGKAVFTYGLPFYAGWGLTHDALAPLPWRHRTLTLDMLCAGVLLRYPLYFDWKTRLFTTPEAVVEQLAPQAARPLEKVRGNRMRPLLKAFRWSRNAIRHAIWRLQQKRAPRA
;
A
#
# COMPACT_ATOMS: atom_id res chain seq x y z
N MET A 1 -8.58 -10.82 2.24
CA MET A 1 -8.31 -12.25 1.97
C MET A 1 -8.95 -12.71 0.68
N ARG A 2 -8.41 -13.76 0.04
CA ARG A 2 -8.92 -14.29 -1.25
C ARG A 2 -9.18 -15.80 -1.23
N GLY A 3 -9.16 -16.44 -0.06
CA GLY A 3 -9.42 -17.88 0.08
C GLY A 3 -8.45 -18.76 -0.69
N LYS A 4 -7.18 -18.36 -0.80
CA LYS A 4 -6.14 -19.13 -1.49
C LYS A 4 -5.20 -19.75 -0.48
N ALA A 5 -4.79 -20.99 -0.73
CA ALA A 5 -3.69 -21.61 -0.02
C ALA A 5 -2.40 -20.83 -0.30
N VAL A 6 -1.64 -20.53 0.75
CA VAL A 6 -0.39 -19.76 0.67
C VAL A 6 0.71 -20.61 1.27
N PHE A 7 1.80 -20.75 0.51
CA PHE A 7 3.02 -21.44 0.93
C PHE A 7 4.12 -20.39 1.14
N THR A 8 4.82 -20.47 2.27
CA THR A 8 5.90 -19.55 2.59
C THR A 8 7.20 -20.30 2.83
N TYR A 9 8.24 -19.90 2.08
CA TYR A 9 9.59 -20.44 2.19
C TYR A 9 10.55 -19.57 3.01
N GLY A 10 10.05 -18.42 3.50
CA GLY A 10 10.76 -17.54 4.44
C GLY A 10 9.92 -17.31 5.70
N LEU A 11 10.23 -16.23 6.43
CA LEU A 11 9.58 -15.91 7.72
C LEU A 11 8.87 -14.55 7.69
N PRO A 12 7.93 -14.29 6.74
CA PRO A 12 7.18 -13.04 6.74
C PRO A 12 6.32 -12.90 8.00
N PHE A 13 5.82 -11.69 8.27
CA PHE A 13 5.06 -11.39 9.50
C PHE A 13 3.81 -12.29 9.68
N TYR A 14 3.22 -12.78 8.59
CA TYR A 14 2.00 -13.58 8.57
C TYR A 14 2.21 -15.10 8.61
N ALA A 15 3.44 -15.59 8.46
CA ALA A 15 3.77 -17.02 8.55
C ALA A 15 3.81 -17.51 10.01
N GLY A 16 3.75 -18.81 10.26
CA GLY A 16 3.95 -19.40 11.58
C GLY A 16 2.79 -19.19 12.56
N TRP A 17 1.63 -18.73 12.09
CA TRP A 17 0.41 -18.54 12.89
C TRP A 17 -0.69 -19.58 12.58
N GLY A 18 -0.38 -20.60 11.78
CA GLY A 18 -1.33 -21.64 11.36
C GLY A 18 -2.22 -21.26 10.17
N LEU A 19 -1.96 -20.12 9.51
CA LEU A 19 -2.73 -19.62 8.36
C LEU A 19 -2.08 -19.93 6.99
N THR A 20 -0.87 -20.49 7.01
CA THR A 20 -0.02 -20.74 5.83
C THR A 20 0.67 -22.09 5.95
N HIS A 21 1.10 -22.63 4.80
CA HIS A 21 2.01 -23.77 4.77
C HIS A 21 3.45 -23.27 4.86
N ASP A 22 4.06 -23.44 6.01
CA ASP A 22 5.37 -22.85 6.33
C ASP A 22 6.49 -23.88 6.16
N ALA A 23 7.38 -23.68 5.18
CA ALA A 23 8.49 -24.61 4.92
C ALA A 23 9.56 -24.60 6.02
N LEU A 24 9.62 -23.51 6.80
CA LEU A 24 10.56 -23.33 7.91
C LEU A 24 9.92 -23.58 9.29
N ALA A 25 8.72 -24.18 9.33
CA ALA A 25 8.10 -24.56 10.59
C ALA A 25 8.80 -25.76 11.25
N PRO A 26 8.75 -25.87 12.60
CA PRO A 26 8.14 -24.93 13.55
C PRO A 26 9.03 -23.71 13.86
N LEU A 27 8.41 -22.53 14.07
CA LEU A 27 9.13 -21.32 14.51
C LEU A 27 9.13 -21.25 16.05
N PRO A 28 10.30 -21.17 16.71
CA PRO A 28 10.38 -21.27 18.17
C PRO A 28 9.86 -20.06 18.95
N TRP A 29 9.48 -18.96 18.30
CA TRP A 29 8.91 -17.75 18.94
C TRP A 29 7.45 -17.48 18.55
N ARG A 30 6.84 -18.30 17.68
CA ARG A 30 5.43 -18.18 17.28
C ARG A 30 4.67 -19.43 17.73
N HIS A 31 4.12 -19.37 18.94
CA HIS A 31 3.43 -20.51 19.56
C HIS A 31 1.90 -20.47 19.43
N ARG A 32 1.34 -19.33 18.98
CA ARG A 32 -0.12 -19.16 18.90
C ARG A 32 -0.61 -19.56 17.51
N THR A 33 -1.80 -20.15 17.46
CA THR A 33 -2.59 -20.21 16.23
C THR A 33 -3.54 -19.02 16.21
N LEU A 34 -3.61 -18.32 15.08
CA LEU A 34 -4.49 -17.17 14.89
C LEU A 34 -5.57 -17.49 13.87
N THR A 35 -6.76 -16.91 14.04
CA THR A 35 -7.71 -16.79 12.93
C THR A 35 -7.25 -15.70 11.96
N LEU A 36 -7.80 -15.70 10.74
CA LEU A 36 -7.55 -14.62 9.79
C LEU A 36 -7.88 -13.25 10.39
N ASP A 37 -9.02 -13.13 11.05
CA ASP A 37 -9.49 -11.86 11.61
C ASP A 37 -8.58 -11.35 12.72
N MET A 38 -8.02 -12.25 13.54
CA MET A 38 -7.04 -11.88 14.57
C MET A 38 -5.77 -11.30 13.94
N LEU A 39 -5.24 -11.95 12.90
CA LEU A 39 -4.07 -11.44 12.18
C LEU A 39 -4.39 -10.10 11.50
N CYS A 40 -5.57 -9.99 10.87
CA CYS A 40 -6.04 -8.76 10.22
C CYS A 40 -6.17 -7.61 11.22
N ALA A 41 -6.82 -7.82 12.37
CA ALA A 41 -6.97 -6.82 13.41
C ALA A 41 -5.62 -6.37 13.96
N GLY A 42 -4.68 -7.31 14.16
CA GLY A 42 -3.32 -6.97 14.58
C GLY A 42 -2.60 -6.08 13.57
N VAL A 43 -2.59 -6.50 12.30
CA VAL A 43 -1.72 -5.94 11.25
C VAL A 43 -2.31 -4.71 10.58
N LEU A 44 -3.64 -4.61 10.47
CA LEU A 44 -4.31 -3.53 9.75
C LEU A 44 -5.03 -2.55 10.68
N LEU A 45 -5.39 -2.93 11.90
CA LEU A 45 -6.12 -2.02 12.80
C LEU A 45 -5.22 -1.51 13.93
N ARG A 46 -4.45 -2.41 14.58
CA ARG A 46 -3.70 -2.06 15.79
C ARG A 46 -2.27 -1.61 15.54
N TYR A 47 -1.55 -2.26 14.65
CA TYR A 47 -0.12 -2.00 14.44
C TYR A 47 0.18 -0.68 13.70
N PRO A 48 -0.50 -0.35 12.58
CA PRO A 48 -0.16 0.83 11.79
C PRO A 48 -0.91 2.08 12.25
N LEU A 49 -0.33 3.25 11.95
CA LEU A 49 -1.01 4.54 12.03
C LEU A 49 -1.53 4.93 10.64
N TYR A 50 -2.77 5.43 10.58
CA TYR A 50 -3.35 5.96 9.36
C TYR A 50 -3.43 7.48 9.43
N PHE A 51 -3.14 8.12 8.31
CA PHE A 51 -3.12 9.58 8.19
C PHE A 51 -3.93 10.00 6.97
N ASP A 52 -4.86 10.93 7.18
CA ASP A 52 -5.63 11.53 6.11
C ASP A 52 -4.89 12.75 5.56
N TRP A 53 -4.47 12.68 4.30
CA TRP A 53 -3.72 13.75 3.64
C TRP A 53 -4.56 14.99 3.29
N LYS A 54 -5.90 14.88 3.30
CA LYS A 54 -6.81 16.01 3.07
C LYS A 54 -7.02 16.82 4.35
N THR A 55 -7.34 16.13 5.44
CA THR A 55 -7.62 16.79 6.74
C THR A 55 -6.35 17.05 7.55
N ARG A 56 -5.25 16.38 7.21
CA ARG A 56 -3.96 16.41 7.92
C ARG A 56 -4.04 15.93 9.36
N LEU A 57 -4.93 14.95 9.62
CA LEU A 57 -5.13 14.35 10.93
C LEU A 57 -4.92 12.84 10.87
N PHE A 58 -4.64 12.24 12.03
CA PHE A 58 -4.71 10.79 12.17
C PHE A 58 -6.15 10.30 11.95
N THR A 59 -6.27 9.12 11.34
CA THR A 59 -7.56 8.55 10.94
C THR A 59 -7.55 7.04 11.13
N THR A 60 -8.59 6.37 10.65
CA THR A 60 -8.78 4.91 10.74
C THR A 60 -8.45 4.21 9.40
N PRO A 61 -8.14 2.90 9.43
CA PRO A 61 -7.98 2.11 8.19
C PRO A 61 -9.20 2.19 7.28
N GLU A 62 -10.41 2.15 7.83
CA GLU A 62 -11.67 2.14 7.08
C GLU A 62 -11.81 3.42 6.27
N ALA A 63 -11.55 4.58 6.88
CA ALA A 63 -11.59 5.87 6.21
C ALA A 63 -10.56 5.95 5.06
N VAL A 64 -9.34 5.44 5.27
CA VAL A 64 -8.32 5.41 4.21
C VAL A 64 -8.72 4.48 3.07
N VAL A 65 -9.26 3.29 3.38
CA VAL A 65 -9.75 2.36 2.36
C VAL A 65 -10.88 2.99 1.55
N GLU A 66 -11.83 3.67 2.19
CA GLU A 66 -12.92 4.38 1.52
C GLU A 66 -12.40 5.48 0.58
N GLN A 67 -11.40 6.25 1.01
CA GLN A 67 -10.77 7.27 0.16
C GLN A 67 -10.02 6.69 -1.05
N LEU A 68 -9.43 5.50 -0.91
CA LEU A 68 -8.69 4.82 -1.98
C LEU A 68 -9.58 4.00 -2.92
N ALA A 69 -10.73 3.52 -2.45
CA ALA A 69 -11.60 2.58 -3.16
C ALA A 69 -12.01 3.06 -4.57
N PRO A 70 -12.41 4.32 -4.81
CA PRO A 70 -12.79 4.78 -6.16
C PRO A 70 -11.67 4.64 -7.19
N GLN A 71 -10.41 4.89 -6.79
CA GLN A 71 -9.26 4.77 -7.69
C GLN A 71 -8.89 3.30 -7.94
N ALA A 72 -9.00 2.47 -6.90
CA ALA A 72 -8.73 1.04 -6.98
C ALA A 72 -9.79 0.28 -7.80
N ALA A 73 -11.04 0.76 -7.81
CA ALA A 73 -12.14 0.20 -8.58
C ALA A 73 -12.08 0.51 -10.09
N ARG A 74 -11.10 1.32 -10.54
CA ARG A 74 -10.94 1.61 -11.96
C ARG A 74 -10.73 0.31 -12.75
N PRO A 75 -11.45 0.08 -13.86
CA PRO A 75 -11.23 -1.10 -14.69
C PRO A 75 -9.79 -1.18 -15.18
N LEU A 76 -9.20 -2.37 -15.08
CA LEU A 76 -7.86 -2.65 -15.59
C LEU A 76 -7.89 -2.58 -17.12
N GLU A 77 -7.40 -1.48 -17.68
CA GLU A 77 -7.22 -1.34 -19.12
C GLU A 77 -6.12 -2.28 -19.63
N LYS A 78 -6.30 -2.83 -20.82
CA LYS A 78 -5.24 -3.59 -21.50
C LYS A 78 -4.05 -2.66 -21.77
N VAL A 79 -2.99 -2.87 -20.99
CA VAL A 79 -1.70 -2.15 -21.05
C VAL A 79 -1.03 -2.29 -22.43
N ARG A 80 -1.32 -3.36 -23.17
CA ARG A 80 -0.71 -3.72 -24.46
C ARG A 80 -1.60 -3.26 -25.62
N GLY A 81 -1.00 -2.62 -26.64
CA GLY A 81 -1.67 -2.26 -27.90
C GLY A 81 -1.93 -0.76 -28.14
N ASN A 82 -1.72 0.11 -27.14
CA ASN A 82 -1.94 1.55 -27.32
C ASN A 82 -0.69 2.25 -27.93
N ARG A 83 -0.74 2.57 -29.23
CA ARG A 83 0.33 3.28 -29.98
C ARG A 83 0.62 4.69 -29.48
N MET A 84 -0.34 5.36 -28.84
CA MET A 84 -0.19 6.74 -28.33
C MET A 84 0.46 6.81 -26.94
N ARG A 85 0.70 5.65 -26.31
CA ARG A 85 1.23 5.56 -24.96
C ARG A 85 2.61 6.21 -24.72
N PRO A 86 3.61 6.15 -25.62
CA PRO A 86 4.86 6.88 -25.43
C PRO A 86 4.64 8.39 -25.34
N LEU A 87 3.78 8.95 -26.20
CA LEU A 87 3.44 10.38 -26.17
C LEU A 87 2.72 10.78 -24.88
N LEU A 88 1.72 9.99 -24.46
CA LEU A 88 1.01 10.21 -23.19
C LEU A 88 1.95 10.13 -21.99
N LYS A 89 2.93 9.22 -22.01
CA LYS A 89 3.97 9.13 -20.97
C LYS A 89 4.88 10.35 -20.97
N ALA A 90 5.38 10.76 -22.14
CA ALA A 90 6.22 11.95 -22.27
C ALA A 90 5.50 13.19 -21.72
N PHE A 91 4.23 13.40 -22.10
CA PHE A 91 3.42 14.48 -21.56
C PHE A 91 3.26 14.41 -20.02
N ARG A 92 2.92 13.24 -19.47
CA ARG A 92 2.77 13.05 -18.02
C ARG A 92 4.07 13.32 -17.27
N TRP A 93 5.21 12.90 -17.84
CA TRP A 93 6.54 13.12 -17.26
C TRP A 93 6.91 14.60 -17.29
N SER A 94 6.73 15.28 -18.42
CA SER A 94 6.95 16.73 -18.53
C SER A 94 6.09 17.51 -17.52
N ARG A 95 4.80 17.18 -17.40
CA ARG A 95 3.91 17.80 -16.42
C ARG A 95 4.39 17.58 -14.98
N ASN A 96 4.83 16.36 -14.65
CA ASN A 96 5.33 16.05 -13.31
C ASN A 96 6.66 16.77 -13.02
N ALA A 97 7.57 16.86 -14.01
CA ALA A 97 8.82 17.59 -13.89
C ALA A 97 8.58 19.09 -13.65
N ILE A 98 7.63 19.69 -14.40
CA ILE A 98 7.22 21.09 -14.21
C ILE A 98 6.65 21.29 -12.80
N ARG A 99 5.72 20.43 -12.35
CA ARG A 99 5.17 20.52 -10.98
C ARG A 99 6.26 20.41 -9.91
N HIS A 100 7.21 19.50 -10.08
CA HIS A 100 8.33 19.35 -9.15
C HIS A 100 9.26 20.57 -9.17
N ALA A 101 9.54 21.14 -10.34
CA ALA A 101 10.33 22.37 -10.46
C ALA A 101 9.65 23.55 -9.75
N ILE A 102 8.33 23.71 -9.92
CA ILE A 102 7.54 24.74 -9.22
C ILE A 102 7.59 24.53 -7.70
N TRP A 103 7.38 23.30 -7.22
CA TRP A 103 7.49 22.97 -5.79
C TRP A 103 8.89 23.25 -5.22
N ARG A 104 9.96 22.97 -5.98
CA ARG A 104 11.34 23.32 -5.57
C ARG A 104 11.57 24.84 -5.51
N LEU A 105 11.03 25.59 -6.47
CA LEU A 105 11.12 27.06 -6.46
C LEU A 105 10.34 27.67 -5.29
N GLN A 106 9.18 27.11 -4.93
CA GLN A 106 8.40 27.55 -3.78
C GLN A 106 9.12 27.32 -2.45
N GLN A 107 9.82 26.19 -2.28
CA GLN A 107 10.63 25.95 -1.07
C GLN A 107 11.83 26.88 -0.93
N LYS A 108 12.48 27.25 -2.04
CA LYS A 108 13.59 28.22 -2.00
C LYS A 108 13.15 29.64 -1.61
N ARG A 109 11.85 29.94 -1.71
CA ARG A 109 11.24 31.22 -1.33
C ARG A 109 10.65 31.23 0.09
N ALA A 110 10.63 30.10 0.79
CA ALA A 110 10.23 30.08 2.20
C ALA A 110 11.35 30.73 3.05
N PRO A 111 11.03 31.73 3.90
CA PRO A 111 12.03 32.37 4.74
C PRO A 111 12.66 31.30 5.66
N ARG A 112 13.99 31.29 5.73
CA ARG A 112 14.73 30.53 6.74
C ARG A 112 14.40 31.17 8.10
N ALA A 113 13.56 30.51 8.89
CA ALA A 113 13.46 30.76 10.32
C ALA A 113 14.64 30.06 11.02
#